data_AF-A0AAD9J442-F1
#
_entry.id   AF-A0AAD9J442-F1
#
_cell.length_a   1.000
_cell.length_b   1.000
_cell.length_c   1.000
_cell.angle_alpha   90.00
_cell.angle_beta   90.00
_cell.angle_gamma   90.00
#
_symmetry.space_group_name_H-M   'P 1'
#
loop_
_entity.id
_entity.type
_entity.pdbx_description
1 polymer ?
#
loop_
_entity_poly.entity_id
_entity_poly.type
_entity_poly.pdbx_seq_one_letter_code
_entity_poly.pdbx_strand_id
1 'polypeptide(L)'
;MQSRLLSICSSLYLQHDFSCKIENVTSSQLLKNSTCGCDDQTQVDCSWGALTKQGKFGETMQLTFCDVSNSNDTLPGVLRIACSVQNSTGDIINNRPCKREKGHSVEPSCGFGPLTVSVRGEMLSANFCTPQQPKKQNSKNSEEDFGRHKPKPAPRPRPDSRSRPKPRTRPSPRTRPSPRTRPSPRTRPASPFRPDPQTPATKPTSNIIPSWFLDFMCRYYGMCN
;
A
#
# COMPACT_ATOMS: atom_id res chain seq x y z
N MET A 1 -9.81 -33.40 -6.85
CA MET A 1 -10.85 -32.35 -6.67
C MET A 1 -10.32 -31.03 -6.08
N GLN A 2 -9.02 -30.87 -5.80
CA GLN A 2 -8.45 -29.62 -5.24
C GLN A 2 -8.25 -28.47 -6.25
N SER A 3 -8.23 -28.72 -7.56
CA SER A 3 -7.93 -27.68 -8.55
C SER A 3 -9.08 -26.70 -8.86
N ARG A 4 -10.30 -26.91 -8.34
CA ARG A 4 -11.44 -26.01 -8.60
C ARG A 4 -11.62 -24.91 -7.55
N LEU A 5 -11.11 -25.09 -6.32
CA LEU A 5 -11.21 -24.07 -5.27
C LEU A 5 -10.27 -22.88 -5.50
N LEU A 6 -9.10 -23.11 -6.12
CA LEU A 6 -8.19 -22.03 -6.54
C LEU A 6 -8.82 -21.05 -7.55
N SER A 7 -9.87 -21.47 -8.28
CA SER A 7 -10.52 -20.64 -9.29
C SER A 7 -11.46 -19.58 -8.70
N ILE A 8 -11.99 -19.78 -7.48
CA ILE A 8 -13.02 -18.89 -6.91
C ILE A 8 -12.35 -17.69 -6.19
N CYS A 9 -11.23 -17.90 -5.49
CA CYS A 9 -10.43 -16.80 -4.94
C CYS A 9 -9.84 -15.89 -6.03
N SER A 10 -9.48 -16.47 -7.18
CA SER A 10 -8.82 -15.74 -8.27
C SER A 10 -9.73 -14.69 -8.94
N SER A 11 -11.06 -14.86 -8.89
CA SER A 11 -12.02 -13.89 -9.45
C SER A 11 -12.30 -12.71 -8.52
N LEU A 12 -12.24 -12.89 -7.20
CA LEU A 12 -12.34 -11.79 -6.22
C LEU A 12 -11.05 -10.97 -6.12
N TYR A 13 -9.93 -11.51 -6.61
CA TYR A 13 -8.63 -10.83 -6.70
C TYR A 13 -8.60 -9.66 -7.71
N LEU A 14 -9.62 -9.50 -8.56
CA LEU A 14 -9.59 -8.49 -9.63
C LEU A 14 -10.22 -7.14 -9.28
N GLN A 15 -10.86 -6.99 -8.10
CA GLN A 15 -11.45 -5.71 -7.72
C GLN A 15 -11.01 -5.26 -6.32
N HIS A 16 -9.90 -4.52 -6.33
CA HIS A 16 -9.59 -3.37 -5.46
C HIS A 16 -9.37 -3.54 -3.96
N ASP A 17 -9.62 -4.69 -3.34
CA ASP A 17 -9.71 -4.76 -1.87
C ASP A 17 -8.76 -5.77 -1.22
N PHE A 18 -7.46 -5.64 -1.50
CA PHE A 18 -6.41 -6.43 -0.83
C PHE A 18 -6.13 -6.01 0.62
N SER A 19 -6.59 -4.82 1.01
CA SER A 19 -6.43 -4.34 2.37
C SER A 19 -7.51 -5.00 3.24
N CYS A 20 -7.05 -5.80 4.20
CA CYS A 20 -7.93 -6.42 5.16
C CYS A 20 -8.29 -5.48 6.31
N LYS A 21 -7.43 -4.49 6.59
CA LYS A 21 -7.71 -3.43 7.57
C LYS A 21 -7.39 -2.06 6.97
N ILE A 22 -8.31 -1.11 7.12
CA ILE A 22 -8.10 0.30 6.81
C ILE A 22 -8.45 1.11 8.05
N GLU A 23 -7.49 1.87 8.54
CA GLU A 23 -7.64 2.72 9.72
C GLU A 23 -7.29 4.16 9.38
N ASN A 24 -8.11 5.11 9.82
CA ASN A 24 -7.75 6.52 9.78
C ASN A 24 -6.90 6.84 11.01
N VAL A 25 -5.60 7.04 10.80
CA VAL A 25 -4.62 7.29 11.87
C VAL A 25 -4.97 8.54 12.66
N THR A 26 -5.49 9.56 11.99
CA THR A 26 -5.82 10.85 12.62
C THR A 26 -7.00 10.74 13.58
N SER A 27 -8.02 9.94 13.22
CA SER A 27 -9.22 9.77 14.04
C SER A 27 -9.25 8.48 14.85
N SER A 28 -8.25 7.60 14.69
CA SER A 28 -8.26 6.22 15.20
C SER A 28 -9.54 5.46 14.81
N GLN A 29 -10.16 5.84 13.68
CA GLN A 29 -11.41 5.23 13.21
C GLN A 29 -11.09 4.07 12.27
N LEU A 30 -11.63 2.91 12.60
CA LEU A 30 -11.61 1.73 11.74
C LEU A 30 -12.59 1.95 10.58
N LEU A 31 -12.06 2.20 9.38
CA LEU A 31 -12.87 2.42 8.17
C LEU A 31 -13.29 1.11 7.53
N LYS A 32 -12.43 0.10 7.59
CA LYS A 32 -12.68 -1.22 7.04
C LYS A 32 -11.95 -2.28 7.85
N ASN A 33 -12.65 -3.38 8.15
CA ASN A 33 -12.08 -4.59 8.72
C ASN A 33 -12.72 -5.79 8.04
N SER A 34 -11.94 -6.51 7.25
CA SER A 34 -12.35 -7.71 6.53
C SER A 34 -11.38 -8.82 6.86
N THR A 35 -11.90 -10.02 7.11
CA THR A 35 -11.10 -11.21 7.35
C THR A 35 -10.35 -11.63 6.09
N CYS A 36 -9.11 -12.09 6.26
CA CYS A 36 -8.35 -12.68 5.17
C CYS A 36 -8.73 -14.16 5.07
N GLY A 37 -9.40 -14.54 3.99
CA GLY A 37 -9.78 -15.92 3.73
C GLY A 37 -10.87 -16.01 2.67
N CYS A 38 -10.82 -17.06 1.85
CA CYS A 38 -11.93 -17.40 0.95
C CYS A 38 -12.90 -18.41 1.59
N ASP A 39 -12.43 -19.12 2.61
CA ASP A 39 -13.16 -20.17 3.32
C ASP A 39 -13.10 -19.91 4.83
N ASP A 40 -14.20 -20.22 5.54
CA ASP A 40 -14.35 -20.03 7.00
C ASP A 40 -13.28 -20.78 7.84
N GLN A 41 -12.55 -21.71 7.23
CA GLN A 41 -11.55 -22.55 7.91
C GLN A 41 -10.10 -22.04 7.77
N THR A 42 -9.84 -21.08 6.87
CA THR A 42 -8.48 -20.55 6.65
C THR A 42 -8.42 -19.10 7.09
N GLN A 43 -8.42 -18.91 8.41
CA GLN A 43 -8.19 -17.59 9.00
C GLN A 43 -6.73 -17.21 8.77
N VAL A 44 -6.51 -16.33 7.81
CA VAL A 44 -5.19 -15.74 7.55
C VAL A 44 -5.06 -14.44 8.35
N ASP A 45 -3.88 -14.18 8.88
CA ASP A 45 -3.63 -12.97 9.66
C ASP A 45 -3.42 -11.73 8.78
N CYS A 46 -3.98 -10.61 9.25
CA CYS A 46 -3.75 -9.27 8.74
C CYS A 46 -2.42 -8.70 9.24
N SER A 47 -1.30 -9.32 8.89
CA SER A 47 0.02 -8.97 9.45
C SER A 47 0.87 -8.08 8.54
N TRP A 48 0.51 -7.92 7.26
CA TRP A 48 1.35 -7.20 6.30
C TRP A 48 1.01 -5.72 6.27
N GLY A 49 1.86 -4.90 6.86
CA GLY A 49 1.62 -3.46 6.97
C GLY A 49 2.61 -2.78 7.91
N ALA A 50 2.55 -1.47 8.06
CA ALA A 50 1.50 -0.58 7.58
C ALA A 50 1.90 0.24 6.34
N LEU A 51 1.04 0.28 5.33
CA LEU A 51 1.18 1.24 4.23
C LEU A 51 0.38 2.50 4.55
N THR A 52 1.06 3.64 4.67
CA THR A 52 0.40 4.93 4.92
C THR A 52 0.11 5.67 3.63
N LYS A 53 -1.12 6.19 3.49
CA LYS A 53 -1.56 7.03 2.38
C LYS A 53 -2.20 8.31 2.90
N GLN A 54 -1.83 9.46 2.35
CA GLN A 54 -2.61 10.67 2.57
C GLN A 54 -3.91 10.65 1.74
N GLY A 55 -5.04 10.78 2.41
CA GLY A 55 -6.35 11.01 1.83
C GLY A 55 -6.47 12.42 1.25
N LYS A 56 -7.49 12.64 0.43
CA LYS A 56 -7.74 13.94 -0.25
C LYS A 56 -7.96 15.11 0.72
N PHE A 57 -8.38 14.82 1.94
CA PHE A 57 -8.71 15.80 2.97
C PHE A 57 -7.59 15.96 4.02
N GLY A 58 -6.38 15.46 3.74
CA GLY A 58 -5.25 15.51 4.68
C GLY A 58 -5.28 14.44 5.77
N GLU A 59 -6.28 13.56 5.75
CA GLU A 59 -6.35 12.38 6.61
C GLU A 59 -5.22 11.41 6.26
N THR A 60 -4.63 10.75 7.25
CA THR A 60 -3.66 9.68 6.99
C THR A 60 -4.35 8.34 7.18
N MET A 61 -4.44 7.57 6.10
CA MET A 61 -4.99 6.21 6.09
C MET A 61 -3.86 5.21 6.22
N GLN A 62 -4.04 4.23 7.09
CA GLN A 62 -3.15 3.10 7.29
C GLN A 62 -3.81 1.86 6.71
N LEU A 63 -3.15 1.22 5.75
CA LEU A 63 -3.60 0.01 5.11
C LEU A 63 -2.78 -1.17 5.62
N THR A 64 -3.47 -2.24 6.00
CA THR A 64 -2.90 -3.54 6.35
C THR A 64 -3.46 -4.60 5.40
N PHE A 65 -2.61 -5.54 5.00
CA PHE A 65 -2.84 -6.56 3.99
C PHE A 65 -2.73 -7.96 4.59
N CYS A 66 -3.28 -8.93 3.87
CA CYS A 66 -3.25 -10.35 4.25
C CYS A 66 -1.89 -11.00 3.95
N ASP A 67 -1.41 -11.83 4.87
CA ASP A 67 -0.23 -12.68 4.67
C ASP A 67 -0.60 -14.04 4.09
N VAL A 68 -0.61 -14.16 2.76
CA VAL A 68 -0.79 -15.46 2.12
C VAL A 68 0.57 -16.14 2.02
N SER A 69 1.01 -16.79 3.11
CA SER A 69 2.34 -17.42 3.21
C SER A 69 2.44 -18.81 2.56
N ASN A 70 1.36 -19.33 1.98
CA ASN A 70 1.25 -20.75 1.61
C ASN A 70 1.78 -21.12 0.21
N SER A 71 2.66 -20.33 -0.40
CA SER A 71 3.28 -20.72 -1.67
C SER A 71 4.80 -20.69 -1.59
N ASN A 72 5.44 -21.70 -2.20
CA ASN A 72 6.87 -21.73 -2.51
C ASN A 72 7.30 -20.62 -3.49
N ASP A 73 6.48 -19.57 -3.66
CA ASP A 73 6.77 -18.46 -4.53
C ASP A 73 7.89 -17.59 -3.92
N THR A 74 8.72 -17.03 -4.78
CA THR A 74 9.80 -16.10 -4.40
C THR A 74 9.27 -14.83 -3.72
N LEU A 75 8.01 -14.46 -3.99
CA LEU A 75 7.35 -13.29 -3.43
C LEU A 75 6.00 -13.71 -2.81
N PRO A 76 5.84 -13.64 -1.48
CA PRO A 76 4.59 -14.03 -0.84
C PRO A 76 3.48 -12.97 -1.03
N GLY A 77 2.22 -13.40 -0.81
CA GLY A 77 1.07 -12.53 -0.60
C GLY A 77 0.94 -11.30 -1.53
N VAL A 78 0.87 -10.12 -0.92
CA VAL A 78 0.66 -8.83 -1.61
C VAL A 78 1.81 -8.46 -2.54
N LEU A 79 3.03 -8.99 -2.33
CA LEU A 79 4.18 -8.63 -3.16
C LEU A 79 4.04 -9.16 -4.59
N ARG A 80 3.18 -10.17 -4.81
CA ARG A 80 2.89 -10.72 -6.14
C ARG A 80 2.14 -9.75 -7.06
N ILE A 81 1.34 -8.87 -6.46
CA ILE A 81 0.57 -7.84 -7.18
C ILE A 81 1.29 -6.48 -7.24
N ALA A 82 2.45 -6.37 -6.58
CA ALA A 82 3.29 -5.19 -6.70
C ALA A 82 3.79 -5.05 -8.15
N CYS A 83 3.80 -3.81 -8.63
CA CYS A 83 4.36 -3.48 -9.93
C CYS A 83 5.88 -3.28 -9.86
N SER A 84 6.43 -2.93 -8.70
CA SER A 84 7.87 -2.91 -8.48
C SER A 84 8.17 -3.42 -7.08
N VAL A 85 9.11 -4.37 -6.97
CA VAL A 85 9.68 -4.82 -5.69
C VAL A 85 11.17 -4.60 -5.76
N GLN A 86 11.71 -3.91 -4.78
CA GLN A 86 13.14 -3.62 -4.63
C GLN A 86 13.63 -4.22 -3.31
N ASN A 87 14.87 -4.69 -3.28
CA ASN A 87 15.52 -5.06 -2.04
C ASN A 87 16.10 -3.84 -1.31
N SER A 88 16.74 -4.09 -0.17
CA SER A 88 17.42 -3.06 0.62
C SER A 88 18.61 -2.40 -0.09
N THR A 89 19.22 -3.05 -1.09
CA THR A 89 20.30 -2.47 -1.91
C THR A 89 19.78 -1.60 -3.06
N GLY A 90 18.46 -1.60 -3.31
CA GLY A 90 17.82 -0.86 -4.39
C GLY A 90 17.71 -1.62 -5.71
N ASP A 91 18.11 -2.90 -5.74
CA ASP A 91 17.96 -3.76 -6.90
C ASP A 91 16.49 -4.16 -7.08
N ILE A 92 16.02 -4.07 -8.32
CA ILE A 92 14.64 -4.40 -8.67
C ILE A 92 14.52 -5.92 -8.82
N ILE A 93 13.92 -6.59 -7.83
CA ILE A 93 13.65 -8.04 -7.85
C ILE A 93 12.51 -8.38 -8.81
N ASN A 94 11.49 -7.53 -8.88
CA ASN A 94 10.32 -7.75 -9.71
C ASN A 94 9.84 -6.42 -10.29
N ASN A 95 9.63 -6.38 -11.60
CA ASN A 95 9.10 -5.22 -12.31
C ASN A 95 7.98 -5.69 -13.24
N ARG A 96 6.75 -5.33 -12.92
CA ARG A 96 5.55 -5.67 -13.68
C ARG A 96 4.88 -4.38 -14.15
N PRO A 97 4.67 -4.21 -15.46
CA PRO A 97 3.95 -3.05 -15.96
C PRO A 97 2.50 -3.11 -15.47
N CYS A 98 1.98 -1.95 -15.09
CA CYS A 98 0.58 -1.82 -14.73
C CYS A 98 -0.29 -2.05 -15.97
N LYS A 99 -1.15 -3.07 -15.94
CA LYS A 99 -2.03 -3.39 -17.08
C LYS A 99 -3.05 -2.26 -17.29
N ARG A 100 -3.18 -1.79 -18.54
CA ARG A 100 -4.24 -0.85 -18.93
C ARG A 100 -5.57 -1.59 -19.01
N GLU A 101 -6.59 -1.05 -18.35
CA GLU A 101 -7.96 -1.47 -18.60
C GLU A 101 -8.43 -0.95 -19.97
N LYS A 102 -9.14 -1.80 -20.72
CA LYS A 102 -9.71 -1.41 -22.02
C LYS A 102 -10.60 -0.18 -21.84
N GLY A 103 -10.39 0.86 -22.66
CA GLY A 103 -11.18 2.09 -22.63
C GLY A 103 -10.60 3.25 -21.81
N HIS A 104 -9.44 3.07 -21.15
CA HIS A 104 -8.76 4.16 -20.45
C HIS A 104 -7.55 4.67 -21.25
N SER A 105 -7.54 5.97 -21.57
CA SER A 105 -6.49 6.61 -22.37
C SER A 105 -5.20 6.88 -21.59
N VAL A 106 -5.26 6.86 -20.25
CA VAL A 106 -4.13 7.24 -19.40
C VAL A 106 -3.44 5.99 -18.86
N GLU A 107 -2.11 5.96 -18.97
CA GLU A 107 -1.28 4.84 -18.51
C GLU A 107 -1.24 4.78 -16.97
N PRO A 108 -1.58 3.64 -16.34
CA PRO A 108 -1.47 3.49 -14.90
C PRO A 108 0.01 3.55 -14.48
N SER A 109 0.30 4.35 -13.44
CA SER A 109 1.65 4.50 -12.92
C SER A 109 1.90 3.58 -11.72
N CYS A 110 3.13 3.09 -11.61
CA CYS A 110 3.63 2.33 -10.48
C CYS A 110 4.09 3.28 -9.36
N GLY A 111 3.13 3.95 -8.71
CA GLY A 111 3.43 5.04 -7.76
C GLY A 111 2.82 4.87 -6.38
N PHE A 112 2.09 3.78 -6.11
CA PHE A 112 1.47 3.57 -4.80
C PHE A 112 2.45 2.83 -3.88
N GLY A 113 3.11 3.53 -2.96
CA GLY A 113 4.13 2.93 -2.10
C GLY A 113 5.08 3.97 -1.50
N PRO A 114 6.18 3.53 -0.87
CA PRO A 114 6.61 2.14 -0.71
C PRO A 114 5.94 1.43 0.47
N LEU A 115 5.59 0.15 0.30
CA LEU A 115 5.31 -0.78 1.39
C LEU A 115 6.63 -1.48 1.76
N THR A 116 7.09 -1.31 2.99
CA THR A 116 8.31 -1.96 3.48
C THR A 116 7.94 -3.19 4.30
N VAL A 117 8.43 -4.37 3.90
CA VAL A 117 8.19 -5.64 4.59
C VAL A 117 9.48 -6.43 4.74
N SER A 118 9.60 -7.19 5.83
CA SER A 118 10.72 -8.12 6.03
C SER A 118 10.31 -9.51 5.58
N VAL A 119 10.98 -10.05 4.56
CA VAL A 119 10.75 -11.41 4.06
C VAL A 119 12.03 -12.20 4.29
N ARG A 120 11.98 -13.22 5.14
CA ARG A 120 13.14 -14.08 5.49
C ARG A 120 14.38 -13.29 5.96
N GLY A 121 14.16 -12.18 6.69
CA GLY A 121 15.23 -11.32 7.19
C GLY A 121 15.74 -10.29 6.18
N GLU A 122 15.26 -10.30 4.94
CA GLU A 122 15.56 -9.27 3.93
C GLU A 122 14.45 -8.22 3.91
N MET A 123 14.84 -6.93 3.90
CA MET A 123 13.89 -5.82 3.79
C MET A 123 13.58 -5.56 2.31
N LEU A 124 12.30 -5.67 1.96
CA LEU A 124 11.79 -5.41 0.63
C LEU A 124 10.93 -4.15 0.62
N SER A 125 11.02 -3.38 -0.45
CA SER A 125 10.24 -2.18 -0.73
C SER A 125 9.37 -2.43 -1.96
N ALA A 126 8.05 -2.37 -1.79
CA ALA A 126 7.09 -2.68 -2.85
C ALA A 126 6.25 -1.45 -3.24
N ASN A 127 6.12 -1.22 -4.53
CA ASN A 127 5.21 -0.24 -5.12
C ASN A 127 4.11 -0.96 -5.90
N PHE A 128 2.92 -0.38 -5.87
CA PHE A 128 1.72 -0.90 -6.51
C PHE A 128 1.17 0.08 -7.54
N CYS A 129 0.35 -0.44 -8.44
CA CYS A 129 -0.32 0.37 -9.44
C CYS A 129 -1.35 1.28 -8.76
N THR A 130 -1.29 2.58 -9.03
CA THR A 130 -2.39 3.47 -8.62
C THR A 130 -3.56 3.27 -9.59
N PRO A 131 -4.77 2.96 -9.11
CA PRO A 131 -5.94 3.00 -9.98
C PRO A 131 -6.09 4.42 -10.51
N GLN A 132 -6.29 4.54 -11.82
CA GLN A 132 -6.66 5.80 -12.45
C GLN A 132 -7.91 6.30 -11.75
N GLN A 133 -7.84 7.45 -11.07
CA GLN A 133 -9.09 8.08 -10.67
C GLN A 133 -9.82 8.40 -11.97
N PRO A 134 -11.08 7.97 -12.15
CA PRO A 134 -11.85 8.38 -13.29
C PRO A 134 -11.77 9.91 -13.27
N LYS A 135 -11.13 10.49 -14.29
CA LYS A 135 -11.20 11.94 -14.49
C LYS A 135 -12.69 12.20 -14.46
N LYS A 136 -13.16 13.01 -13.51
CA LYS A 136 -14.53 13.52 -13.56
C LYS A 136 -14.61 14.22 -14.91
N GLN A 137 -15.04 13.49 -15.94
CA GLN A 137 -15.35 14.06 -17.21
C GLN A 137 -16.36 15.14 -16.83
N ASN A 138 -16.01 16.39 -17.07
CA ASN A 138 -16.91 17.50 -16.86
C ASN A 138 -18.15 17.14 -17.69
N SER A 139 -19.18 16.58 -17.04
CA SER A 139 -20.48 16.24 -17.62
C SER A 139 -21.24 17.54 -17.90
N LYS A 140 -20.61 18.46 -18.63
CA LYS A 140 -21.17 19.74 -19.04
C LYS A 140 -21.82 19.68 -20.41
N ASN A 141 -21.69 18.58 -21.16
CA ASN A 141 -22.08 18.51 -22.57
C ASN A 141 -22.98 17.31 -22.94
N SER A 142 -23.76 16.73 -22.01
CA SER A 142 -24.73 15.66 -22.36
C SER A 142 -26.18 16.05 -22.10
N GLU A 143 -26.49 17.34 -22.23
CA GLU A 143 -27.87 17.87 -22.19
C GLU A 143 -28.25 18.44 -23.56
N GLU A 144 -27.84 17.78 -24.64
CA GLU A 144 -28.43 17.99 -25.97
C GLU A 144 -28.80 16.65 -26.58
N ASP A 145 -30.03 16.62 -27.10
CA ASP A 145 -30.58 15.64 -28.02
C ASP A 145 -31.22 14.35 -27.47
N PHE A 146 -32.25 14.52 -26.63
CA PHE A 146 -33.43 13.64 -26.69
C PHE A 146 -34.68 14.49 -26.94
N GLY A 147 -34.81 14.95 -28.18
CA GLY A 147 -36.10 15.38 -28.72
C GLY A 147 -37.06 14.20 -28.84
N ARG A 148 -37.88 13.94 -27.81
CA ARG A 148 -39.18 13.28 -27.95
C ARG A 148 -40.14 13.74 -26.85
N HIS A 149 -41.08 14.57 -27.28
CA HIS A 149 -42.39 14.89 -26.67
C HIS A 149 -42.55 14.57 -25.18
N LYS A 150 -42.01 15.44 -24.31
CA LYS A 150 -42.53 15.58 -22.96
C LYS A 150 -43.80 16.44 -23.01
N PRO A 151 -44.94 16.01 -22.42
CA PRO A 151 -46.09 16.87 -22.25
C PRO A 151 -45.69 18.10 -21.45
N LYS A 152 -46.15 19.26 -21.92
CA LYS A 152 -45.87 20.59 -21.37
C LYS A 152 -46.14 20.56 -19.86
N PRO A 153 -45.12 20.71 -18.99
CA PRO A 153 -45.32 20.75 -17.55
C PRO A 153 -46.27 21.91 -17.22
N ALA A 154 -47.27 21.66 -16.39
CA ALA A 154 -48.12 22.70 -15.85
C ALA A 154 -47.25 23.83 -15.23
N PRO A 155 -47.69 25.10 -15.31
CA PRO A 155 -46.93 26.22 -14.79
C PRO A 155 -46.61 25.99 -13.31
N ARG A 156 -45.32 25.85 -13.00
CA ARG A 156 -44.86 25.74 -11.62
C ARG A 156 -45.21 27.03 -10.87
N PRO A 157 -45.74 26.94 -9.64
CA PRO A 157 -45.92 28.13 -8.80
C PRO A 157 -44.57 28.83 -8.64
N ARG A 158 -44.57 30.16 -8.84
CA ARG A 158 -43.38 30.99 -8.65
C ARG A 158 -42.88 30.77 -7.21
N PRO A 159 -41.63 30.34 -7.02
CA PRO A 159 -41.06 30.28 -5.68
C PRO A 159 -41.06 31.69 -5.11
N ASP A 160 -41.57 31.84 -3.89
CA ASP A 160 -41.56 33.09 -3.15
C ASP A 160 -40.16 33.71 -3.16
N SER A 161 -40.12 35.03 -3.28
CA SER A 161 -38.89 35.81 -3.31
C SER A 161 -38.01 35.44 -2.11
N ARG A 162 -36.90 34.75 -2.38
CA ARG A 162 -35.91 34.39 -1.36
C ARG A 162 -35.42 35.65 -0.67
N SER A 163 -35.68 35.75 0.63
CA SER A 163 -35.15 36.79 1.50
C SER A 163 -33.63 36.88 1.33
N ARG A 164 -33.17 38.07 0.93
CA ARG A 164 -31.75 38.37 0.72
C ARG A 164 -30.97 38.04 1.99
N PRO A 165 -29.93 37.17 1.92
CA PRO A 165 -29.10 36.87 3.08
C PRO A 165 -28.51 38.17 3.64
N LYS A 166 -28.57 38.34 4.98
CA LYS A 166 -27.96 39.49 5.65
C LYS A 166 -26.45 39.56 5.31
N PRO A 167 -25.88 40.77 5.20
CA PRO A 167 -24.44 40.94 4.98
C PRO A 167 -23.65 40.18 6.04
N ARG A 168 -22.72 39.31 5.61
CA ARG A 168 -21.80 38.62 6.52
C ARG A 168 -20.84 39.64 7.14
N THR A 169 -20.75 39.64 8.46
CA THR A 169 -19.80 40.43 9.23
C THR A 169 -18.38 40.06 8.82
N ARG A 170 -17.58 41.05 8.41
CA ARG A 170 -16.20 40.86 7.99
C ARG A 170 -15.37 40.37 9.18
N PRO A 171 -14.65 39.24 9.09
CA PRO A 171 -13.79 38.77 10.15
C PRO A 171 -12.73 39.83 10.48
N SER A 172 -12.48 40.04 11.78
CA SER A 172 -11.45 40.96 12.26
C SER A 172 -10.06 40.58 11.71
N PRO A 173 -9.17 41.56 11.47
CA PRO A 173 -7.82 41.30 10.98
C PRO A 173 -7.06 40.39 11.94
N ARG A 174 -6.45 39.33 11.38
CA ARG A 174 -5.63 38.36 12.14
C ARG A 174 -4.38 39.04 12.69
N THR A 175 -4.13 38.89 13.98
CA THR A 175 -2.91 39.34 14.65
C THR A 175 -1.70 38.63 14.04
N ARG A 176 -0.70 39.41 13.60
CA ARG A 176 0.53 38.87 13.01
C ARG A 176 1.32 38.13 14.11
N PRO A 177 1.74 36.87 13.89
CA PRO A 177 2.59 36.16 14.85
C PRO A 177 3.91 36.90 15.05
N SER A 178 4.37 36.96 16.31
CA SER A 178 5.66 37.53 16.66
C SER A 178 6.81 36.80 15.95
N PRO A 179 7.91 37.51 15.63
CA PRO A 179 9.08 36.91 15.00
C PRO A 179 9.65 35.77 15.86
N ARG A 180 9.91 34.61 15.23
CA ARG A 180 10.51 33.45 15.90
C ARG A 180 11.96 33.76 16.31
N THR A 181 12.29 33.44 17.55
CA THR A 181 13.65 33.49 18.09
C THR A 181 14.57 32.55 17.30
N ARG A 182 15.72 33.07 16.84
CA ARG A 182 16.70 32.32 16.07
C ARG A 182 17.30 31.20 16.97
N PRO A 183 17.35 29.94 16.52
CA PRO A 183 17.98 28.87 17.28
C PRO A 183 19.47 29.19 17.48
N SER A 184 19.99 28.89 18.67
CA SER A 184 21.41 29.03 18.98
C SER A 184 22.27 28.10 18.10
N PRO A 185 23.52 28.48 17.80
CA PRO A 185 24.43 27.67 16.99
C PRO A 185 24.65 26.29 17.64
N ARG A 186 24.55 25.25 16.82
CA ARG A 186 24.72 23.85 17.24
C ARG A 186 26.20 23.58 17.54
N THR A 187 26.48 23.04 18.72
CA THR A 187 27.82 22.58 19.11
C THR A 187 28.29 21.46 18.17
N ARG A 188 29.47 21.64 17.57
CA ARG A 188 30.06 20.66 16.64
C ARG A 188 30.43 19.38 17.41
N PRO A 189 29.98 18.19 16.98
CA PRO A 189 30.40 16.94 17.59
C PRO A 189 31.91 16.75 17.47
N ALA A 190 32.53 16.19 18.51
CA ALA A 190 33.95 15.84 18.51
C ALA A 190 34.25 14.79 17.41
N SER A 191 35.47 14.84 16.88
CA SER A 191 35.91 13.97 15.79
C SER A 191 35.89 12.49 16.24
N PRO A 192 35.40 11.56 15.39
CA PRO A 192 35.39 10.14 15.73
C PRO A 192 36.82 9.60 15.88
N PHE A 193 37.04 8.87 16.98
CA PHE A 193 38.28 8.18 17.29
C PHE A 193 38.55 7.10 16.24
N ARG A 194 39.73 7.12 15.59
CA ARG A 194 40.16 6.06 14.67
C ARG A 194 40.56 4.83 15.50
N PRO A 195 39.97 3.64 15.27
CA PRO A 195 40.51 2.39 15.81
C PRO A 195 41.83 2.04 15.12
N ASP A 196 42.78 1.51 15.90
CA ASP A 196 44.07 1.00 15.42
C ASP A 196 43.92 -0.17 14.43
N PRO A 197 44.90 -0.39 13.53
CA PRO A 197 44.86 -1.45 12.53
C PRO A 197 45.02 -2.83 13.19
N GLN A 198 43.98 -3.65 13.11
CA GLN A 198 44.02 -5.05 13.56
C GLN A 198 44.81 -5.93 12.56
N THR A 199 45.59 -6.83 13.16
CA THR A 199 46.44 -7.89 12.60
C THR A 199 45.76 -8.79 11.54
N PRO A 200 46.55 -9.37 10.61
CA PRO A 200 46.05 -10.13 9.46
C PRO A 200 45.36 -11.45 9.84
N ALA A 201 44.29 -11.73 9.10
CA ALA A 201 43.37 -12.85 9.25
C ALA A 201 44.04 -14.23 9.16
N THR A 202 43.76 -15.07 10.16
CA THR A 202 43.96 -16.52 10.08
C THR A 202 42.90 -17.15 9.16
N LYS A 203 43.38 -17.88 8.15
CA LYS A 203 42.63 -18.69 7.19
C LYS A 203 41.54 -19.52 7.89
N PRO A 204 40.28 -19.50 7.43
CA PRO A 204 39.25 -20.40 7.95
C PRO A 204 39.58 -21.84 7.53
N THR A 205 39.87 -22.65 8.53
CA THR A 205 40.01 -24.10 8.40
C THR A 205 38.70 -24.67 7.85
N SER A 206 38.83 -25.46 6.78
CA SER A 206 37.77 -26.25 6.17
C SER A 206 36.86 -26.91 7.22
N ASN A 207 35.57 -26.59 7.16
CA ASN A 207 34.52 -27.26 7.92
C ASN A 207 34.42 -28.72 7.46
N ILE A 208 35.18 -29.59 8.11
CA ILE A 208 34.99 -31.04 8.04
C ILE A 208 33.71 -31.33 8.84
N ILE A 209 32.62 -31.63 8.13
CA ILE A 209 31.40 -32.12 8.76
C ILE A 209 31.76 -33.43 9.47
N PRO A 210 31.55 -33.54 10.80
CA PRO A 210 31.87 -34.77 11.51
C PRO A 210 31.03 -35.93 10.98
N SER A 211 31.65 -37.09 10.76
CA SER A 211 30.96 -38.27 10.21
C SER A 211 29.74 -38.72 11.03
N TRP A 212 29.73 -38.47 12.35
CA TRP A 212 28.59 -38.76 13.21
C TRP A 212 27.34 -37.95 12.87
N PHE A 213 27.49 -36.75 12.29
CA PHE A 213 26.35 -35.91 11.91
C PHE A 213 25.60 -36.49 10.69
N LEU A 214 26.33 -37.10 9.75
CA LEU A 214 25.72 -37.80 8.61
C LEU A 214 24.99 -39.08 9.05
N ASP A 215 25.56 -39.82 10.01
CA ASP A 215 24.95 -41.05 10.53
C ASP A 215 23.66 -40.77 11.33
N PHE A 216 23.62 -39.66 12.08
CA PHE A 216 22.41 -39.18 12.75
C PHE A 216 21.30 -38.83 11.76
N MET A 217 21.63 -38.10 10.67
CA MET A 217 20.64 -37.72 9.66
C MET A 217 20.09 -38.94 8.90
N CYS A 218 20.92 -39.95 8.63
CA CYS A 218 20.48 -41.20 8.01
C CYS A 218 19.49 -41.98 8.90
N ARG A 219 19.79 -42.13 10.19
CA ARG A 219 18.91 -42.86 11.12
C ARG A 219 17.57 -42.17 11.38
N TYR A 220 17.57 -40.85 11.47
CA TYR A 220 16.38 -40.11 11.90
C TYR A 220 15.48 -39.68 10.74
N TYR A 221 16.05 -39.41 9.56
CA TYR A 221 15.31 -38.86 8.43
C TYR A 221 15.25 -39.76 7.20
N GLY A 222 15.91 -40.93 7.22
CA GLY A 222 15.83 -41.91 6.13
C GLY A 222 16.39 -41.43 4.78
N MET A 223 17.17 -40.34 4.78
CA MET A 223 17.81 -39.80 3.58
C MET A 223 19.24 -40.33 3.46
N CYS A 224 19.38 -41.60 3.11
CA CYS A 224 20.65 -42.16 2.70
C CYS A 224 20.66 -42.22 1.16
N ASN A 225 21.62 -41.54 0.52
CA ASN A 225 21.87 -41.66 -0.91
C ASN A 225 22.75 -42.90 -1.18
#